data_AF-A0A8H4UWB0-F1
#
_entry.id   AF-A0A8H4UWB0-F1
#
_cell.length_a   1.000
_cell.length_b   1.000
_cell.length_c   1.000
_cell.angle_alpha   90.00
_cell.angle_beta   90.00
_cell.angle_gamma   90.00
#
_symmetry.space_group_name_H-M   'P 1'
#
loop_
_entity.id
_entity.type
_entity.pdbx_description
1 polymer ?
#
loop_
_entity_poly.entity_id
_entity_poly.type
_entity_poly.pdbx_seq_one_letter_code
_entity_poly.pdbx_strand_id
1 'polypeptide(L)'
;MVNTVKSDCSDSNLLGSFSENHDNPRFASYTSDFSLAKNVLAFTILSDGIPIIYAGQEQHYSGSSVPTNREATWLSGFDTSAELYTWIAKLNQIRNYALQWDNGYTTYKSYPIYQDSNNLAIRKGSNESQIVTVLSNSGADASSYSLTISGTDFTAGEIITELITCTNIT
;
A
#
# COMPACT_ATOMS: atom_id res chain seq x y z
N MET A 1 2.52 14.82 -2.75
CA MET A 1 3.07 14.27 -1.49
C MET A 1 4.33 13.44 -1.72
N VAL A 2 4.29 12.30 -2.43
CA VAL A 2 5.47 11.41 -2.62
C VAL A 2 6.68 12.18 -3.16
N ASN A 3 6.52 12.95 -4.24
CA ASN A 3 7.63 13.75 -4.81
C ASN A 3 8.20 14.80 -3.85
N THR A 4 7.34 15.43 -3.04
CA THR A 4 7.75 16.43 -2.03
C THR A 4 8.56 15.77 -0.90
N VAL A 5 8.10 14.65 -0.36
CA VAL A 5 8.85 13.90 0.67
C VAL A 5 10.18 13.41 0.11
N LYS A 6 10.18 12.90 -1.12
CA LYS A 6 11.37 12.44 -1.83
C LYS A 6 12.42 13.54 -2.05
N SER A 7 11.98 14.78 -2.32
CA SER A 7 12.87 15.93 -2.56
C SER A 7 13.36 16.61 -1.29
N ASP A 8 12.48 16.74 -0.30
CA ASP A 8 12.73 17.63 0.85
C ASP A 8 13.37 16.87 2.02
N CYS A 9 13.07 15.58 2.17
CA CYS A 9 13.74 14.73 3.16
C CYS A 9 15.09 14.24 2.61
N SER A 10 16.12 14.25 3.46
CA SER A 10 17.46 13.75 3.09
C SER A 10 17.40 12.33 2.54
N ASP A 11 16.63 11.46 3.21
CA ASP A 11 16.34 10.11 2.75
C ASP A 11 14.92 9.69 3.15
N SER A 12 14.05 9.55 2.15
CA SER A 12 12.66 9.08 2.33
C SER A 12 12.59 7.61 2.73
N ASN A 13 13.60 6.80 2.42
CA ASN A 13 13.60 5.36 2.72
C ASN A 13 13.88 5.04 4.20
N LEU A 14 14.34 6.03 4.98
CA LEU A 14 14.57 5.89 6.42
C LEU A 14 13.35 6.34 7.27
N LEU A 15 12.29 6.83 6.64
CA LEU A 15 11.10 7.29 7.33
C LEU A 15 10.19 6.12 7.75
N GLY A 16 9.37 6.33 8.78
CA GLY A 16 8.31 5.41 9.17
C GLY A 16 6.99 5.78 8.49
N SER A 17 6.48 4.90 7.63
CA SER A 17 5.21 5.10 6.92
C SER A 17 4.07 4.45 7.72
N PHE A 18 3.04 5.23 8.06
CA PHE A 18 1.86 4.74 8.79
C PHE A 18 0.59 5.44 8.29
N SER A 19 -0.55 4.78 8.42
CA SER A 19 -1.87 5.36 8.16
C SER A 19 -2.79 5.39 9.40
N GLU A 20 -2.41 4.66 10.45
CA GLU A 20 -3.07 4.68 11.77
C GLU A 20 -2.05 4.79 12.90
N ASN A 21 -2.46 5.41 14.00
CA ASN A 21 -1.72 5.43 15.25
C ASN A 21 -2.68 5.68 16.43
N HIS A 22 -2.13 5.75 17.64
CA HIS A 22 -2.91 5.94 18.87
C HIS A 22 -3.23 7.41 19.21
N ASP A 23 -2.85 8.37 18.36
CA ASP A 23 -3.06 9.80 18.56
C ASP A 23 -4.04 10.41 17.55
N ASN A 24 -4.43 9.66 16.53
CA ASN A 24 -5.38 10.07 15.50
C ASN A 24 -6.55 9.07 15.42
N PRO A 25 -7.72 9.52 14.93
CA PRO A 25 -8.81 8.59 14.60
C PRO A 25 -8.32 7.51 13.64
N ARG A 26 -8.78 6.27 13.82
CA ARG A 26 -8.45 5.14 12.93
C ARG A 26 -8.98 5.38 11.52
N PHE A 27 -8.40 4.72 10.51
CA PHE A 27 -8.85 4.87 9.13
C PHE A 27 -10.33 4.49 8.99
N ALA A 28 -10.72 3.39 9.63
CA ALA A 28 -12.09 2.87 9.57
C ALA A 28 -13.14 3.79 10.27
N SER A 29 -12.69 4.81 11.02
CA SER A 29 -13.57 5.83 11.60
C SER A 29 -14.03 6.87 10.58
N TYR A 30 -13.28 7.06 9.48
CA TYR A 30 -13.63 7.96 8.39
C TYR A 30 -14.45 7.27 7.30
N THR A 31 -14.22 5.99 7.07
CA THR A 31 -14.94 5.17 6.08
C THR A 31 -14.86 3.70 6.48
N SER A 32 -15.94 2.94 6.31
CA SER A 32 -15.93 1.49 6.49
C SER A 32 -15.64 0.70 5.22
N ASP A 33 -15.22 1.37 4.14
CA ASP A 33 -14.95 0.74 2.85
C ASP A 33 -13.60 -0.01 2.85
N PHE A 34 -13.66 -1.34 2.78
CA PHE A 34 -12.48 -2.20 2.73
C PHE A 34 -11.60 -1.98 1.49
N SER A 35 -12.16 -1.55 0.36
CA SER A 35 -11.36 -1.24 -0.83
C SER A 35 -10.46 -0.04 -0.56
N LEU A 36 -10.96 0.99 0.13
CA LEU A 36 -10.15 2.13 0.54
C LEU A 36 -9.11 1.75 1.60
N ALA A 37 -9.49 0.91 2.58
CA ALA A 37 -8.57 0.40 3.59
C ALA A 37 -7.43 -0.44 2.97
N LYS A 38 -7.74 -1.29 1.99
CA LYS A 38 -6.76 -2.07 1.22
C LYS A 38 -5.77 -1.17 0.47
N ASN A 39 -6.27 -0.10 -0.15
CA ASN A 39 -5.43 0.84 -0.90
C ASN A 39 -4.48 1.62 0.02
N VAL A 40 -4.93 2.12 1.17
CA VAL A 40 -4.04 2.83 2.10
C VAL A 40 -2.98 1.90 2.71
N LEU A 41 -3.33 0.64 2.98
CA LEU A 41 -2.38 -0.39 3.43
C LEU A 41 -1.35 -0.74 2.35
N ALA A 42 -1.78 -0.87 1.09
CA ALA A 42 -0.88 -1.09 -0.04
C ALA A 42 0.11 0.07 -0.19
N PHE A 43 -0.36 1.32 -0.10
CA PHE A 43 0.53 2.48 -0.10
C PHE A 43 1.52 2.43 1.07
N THR A 44 1.04 2.13 2.28
CA THR A 44 1.86 2.10 3.50
C THR A 44 2.99 1.08 3.38
N ILE A 45 2.69 -0.10 2.84
CA ILE A 45 3.64 -1.23 2.75
C ILE A 45 4.60 -1.10 1.55
N LEU A 46 4.12 -0.64 0.39
CA LEU A 46 4.86 -0.70 -0.87
C LEU A 46 5.55 0.61 -1.26
N SER A 47 5.35 1.70 -0.52
CA SER A 47 6.03 2.98 -0.75
C SER A 47 7.39 3.06 -0.03
N ASP A 48 8.03 4.23 -0.08
CA ASP A 48 9.25 4.52 0.67
C ASP A 48 9.08 4.34 2.18
N GLY A 49 10.18 3.97 2.83
CA GLY A 49 10.27 3.88 4.28
C GLY A 49 10.09 2.48 4.85
N ILE A 50 9.97 2.46 6.17
CA ILE A 50 9.67 1.30 6.99
C ILE A 50 8.16 1.32 7.27
N PRO A 51 7.40 0.33 6.80
CA PRO A 51 5.96 0.29 7.02
C PRO A 51 5.64 -0.01 8.48
N ILE A 52 4.68 0.72 9.05
CA ILE A 52 4.20 0.59 10.41
C ILE A 52 2.69 0.41 10.35
N ILE A 53 2.22 -0.74 10.83
CA ILE A 53 0.79 -1.06 10.99
C ILE A 53 0.45 -0.97 12.48
N TYR A 54 -0.61 -0.24 12.82
CA TYR A 54 -1.05 -0.10 14.21
C TYR A 54 -2.01 -1.23 14.59
N ALA A 55 -1.75 -1.89 15.72
CA ALA A 55 -2.54 -3.03 16.16
C ALA A 55 -4.05 -2.70 16.23
N GLY A 56 -4.86 -3.57 15.64
CA GLY A 56 -6.29 -3.37 15.41
C GLY A 56 -6.64 -2.93 13.99
N GLN A 57 -5.70 -2.37 13.24
CA GLN A 57 -5.91 -2.00 11.83
C GLN A 57 -6.18 -3.24 10.96
N GLU A 58 -5.47 -4.34 11.23
CA GLU A 58 -5.67 -5.64 10.58
C GLU A 58 -7.04 -6.27 10.88
N GLN A 59 -7.70 -5.79 11.94
CA GLN A 59 -9.05 -6.18 12.36
C GLN A 59 -10.10 -5.10 12.04
N HIS A 60 -9.72 -4.09 11.26
CA HIS A 60 -10.58 -3.00 10.82
C HIS A 60 -11.24 -2.22 11.97
N TYR A 61 -10.49 -1.99 13.06
CA TYR A 61 -10.95 -1.18 14.19
C TYR A 61 -11.26 0.27 13.79
N SER A 62 -12.27 0.88 14.40
CA SER A 62 -12.86 2.16 13.98
C SER A 62 -12.93 3.23 15.07
N GLY A 63 -12.14 3.10 16.15
CA GLY A 63 -12.02 4.13 17.19
C GLY A 63 -11.74 5.52 16.62
N SER A 64 -12.62 6.47 16.95
CA SER A 64 -12.71 7.79 16.30
C SER A 64 -11.95 8.91 16.99
N SER A 65 -11.33 8.68 18.16
CA SER A 65 -10.55 9.68 18.90
C SER A 65 -9.75 9.03 20.03
N VAL A 66 -8.92 9.80 20.73
CA VAL A 66 -8.35 9.34 22.01
C VAL A 66 -9.44 9.44 23.10
N PRO A 67 -9.73 8.37 23.87
CA PRO A 67 -9.02 7.09 23.95
C PRO A 67 -9.66 5.94 23.15
N THR A 68 -10.72 6.18 22.38
CA THR A 68 -11.47 5.13 21.69
C THR A 68 -10.66 4.42 20.59
N ASN A 69 -9.59 5.02 20.08
CA ASN A 69 -8.62 4.43 19.15
C ASN A 69 -7.56 3.54 19.82
N ARG A 70 -7.70 3.24 21.12
CA ARG A 70 -6.79 2.36 21.89
C ARG A 70 -7.50 1.06 22.30
N GLU A 71 -8.27 0.50 21.38
CA GLU A 71 -9.00 -0.74 21.60
C GLU A 71 -8.04 -1.91 21.82
N ALA A 72 -8.46 -2.85 22.65
CA ALA A 72 -7.66 -4.01 22.98
C ALA A 72 -7.76 -5.09 21.88
N THR A 73 -6.65 -5.37 21.19
CA THR A 73 -6.60 -6.32 20.06
C THR A 73 -7.12 -7.71 20.42
N TRP A 74 -6.95 -8.17 21.66
CA TRP A 74 -7.46 -9.49 22.08
C TRP A 74 -8.98 -9.62 21.99
N LEU A 75 -9.73 -8.51 21.94
CA LEU A 75 -11.17 -8.51 21.76
C LEU A 75 -11.60 -8.92 20.34
N SER A 76 -10.69 -8.89 19.35
CA SER A 76 -10.97 -9.46 18.02
C SER A 76 -10.96 -10.99 18.02
N GLY A 77 -10.47 -11.63 19.10
CA GLY A 77 -10.18 -13.06 19.11
C GLY A 77 -8.96 -13.43 18.28
N PHE A 78 -8.18 -12.45 17.81
CA PHE A 78 -7.03 -12.64 16.91
C PHE A 78 -7.40 -13.38 15.62
N ASP A 79 -8.53 -13.02 15.01
CA ASP A 79 -8.98 -13.64 13.77
C ASP A 79 -7.97 -13.44 12.63
N THR A 80 -7.26 -14.50 12.30
CA THR A 80 -6.28 -14.51 11.19
C THR A 80 -6.93 -14.67 9.82
N SER A 81 -8.25 -14.87 9.76
CA SER A 81 -9.02 -14.89 8.52
C SER A 81 -9.58 -13.53 8.14
N ALA A 82 -9.43 -12.52 9.01
CA ALA A 82 -9.88 -11.15 8.75
C ALA A 82 -9.32 -10.61 7.41
N GLU A 83 -10.16 -9.84 6.73
CA GLU A 83 -9.86 -9.37 5.37
C GLU A 83 -8.56 -8.56 5.30
N LEU A 84 -8.36 -7.62 6.24
CA LEU A 84 -7.15 -6.80 6.27
C LEU A 84 -5.94 -7.57 6.80
N TYR A 85 -6.13 -8.57 7.67
CA TYR A 85 -5.05 -9.48 8.09
C TYR A 85 -4.45 -10.21 6.88
N THR A 86 -5.30 -10.88 6.10
CA THR A 86 -4.86 -11.62 4.91
C THR A 86 -4.28 -10.70 3.83
N TRP A 87 -4.84 -9.49 3.69
CA TRP A 87 -4.32 -8.47 2.79
C TRP A 87 -2.91 -8.01 3.18
N ILE A 88 -2.69 -7.66 4.45
CA ILE A 88 -1.38 -7.23 4.97
C ILE A 88 -0.34 -8.34 4.82
N ALA A 89 -0.74 -9.59 5.07
CA ALA A 89 0.14 -10.75 4.86
C ALA A 89 0.59 -10.85 3.39
N LYS A 90 -0.34 -10.71 2.44
CA LYS A 90 -0.03 -10.75 1.00
C LYS A 90 0.90 -9.60 0.58
N LEU A 91 0.62 -8.37 1.02
CA LEU A 91 1.47 -7.20 0.71
C LEU A 91 2.90 -7.35 1.26
N ASN A 92 3.05 -7.87 2.48
CA ASN A 92 4.37 -8.14 3.03
C ASN A 92 5.11 -9.26 2.28
N GLN A 93 4.40 -10.30 1.81
CA GLN A 93 5.02 -11.32 0.95
C GLN A 93 5.55 -10.71 -0.34
N ILE A 94 4.78 -9.84 -0.99
CA ILE A 94 5.21 -9.12 -2.20
C ILE A 94 6.45 -8.27 -1.91
N ARG A 95 6.43 -7.46 -0.84
CA ARG A 95 7.57 -6.63 -0.45
C ARG A 95 8.80 -7.47 -0.13
N ASN A 96 8.66 -8.55 0.65
CA ASN A 96 9.76 -9.43 1.02
C ASN A 96 10.35 -10.16 -0.19
N TYR A 97 9.51 -10.55 -1.15
CA TYR A 97 9.97 -11.09 -2.42
C TYR A 97 10.79 -10.04 -3.19
N ALA A 98 10.32 -8.79 -3.29
CA ALA A 98 11.08 -7.71 -3.91
C ALA A 98 12.46 -7.52 -3.26
N LEU A 99 12.51 -7.52 -1.93
CA LEU A 99 13.76 -7.41 -1.15
C LEU A 99 14.73 -8.57 -1.41
N GLN A 100 14.21 -9.77 -1.71
CA GLN A 100 15.04 -10.94 -1.99
C GLN A 100 15.71 -10.87 -3.36
N TRP A 101 15.02 -10.31 -4.36
CA TRP A 101 15.47 -10.30 -5.75
C TRP A 101 16.12 -8.99 -6.19
N ASP A 102 15.82 -7.88 -5.52
CA ASP A 102 16.34 -6.56 -5.85
C ASP A 102 17.01 -5.93 -4.63
N ASN A 103 18.34 -6.01 -4.59
CA ASN A 103 19.17 -5.35 -3.57
C ASN A 103 18.97 -3.82 -3.55
N GLY A 104 18.53 -3.23 -4.67
CA GLY A 104 18.26 -1.81 -4.80
C GLY A 104 16.89 -1.37 -4.28
N TYR A 105 15.96 -2.30 -4.02
CA TYR A 105 14.55 -1.99 -3.72
C TYR A 105 14.39 -1.03 -2.52
N THR A 106 15.16 -1.23 -1.45
CA THR A 106 15.11 -0.39 -0.24
C THR A 106 15.72 0.98 -0.42
N THR A 107 16.65 1.14 -1.36
CA THR A 107 17.33 2.42 -1.65
C THR A 107 16.69 3.19 -2.79
N TYR A 108 15.94 2.51 -3.66
CA TYR A 108 15.21 3.13 -4.75
C TYR A 108 14.06 3.96 -4.19
N LYS A 109 14.08 5.28 -4.40
CA LYS A 109 13.00 6.18 -3.95
C LYS A 109 11.77 6.05 -4.87
N SER A 110 10.62 5.71 -4.30
CA SER A 110 9.31 5.62 -4.94
C SER A 110 9.10 6.73 -5.96
N TYR A 111 8.64 6.36 -7.15
CA TYR A 111 8.47 7.27 -8.26
C TYR A 111 7.03 7.24 -8.74
N PRO A 112 6.22 8.29 -8.49
CA PRO A 112 4.90 8.44 -9.07
C PRO A 112 5.02 8.55 -10.59
N ILE A 113 4.41 7.61 -11.31
CA ILE A 113 4.46 7.55 -12.79
C ILE A 113 3.13 7.90 -13.44
N TYR A 114 2.03 7.87 -12.67
CA TYR A 114 0.70 8.25 -13.14
C TYR A 114 -0.13 8.81 -11.99
N GLN A 115 -0.94 9.83 -12.27
CA GLN A 115 -1.94 10.34 -11.35
C GLN A 115 -3.12 10.95 -12.12
N ASP A 116 -4.34 10.60 -11.72
CA ASP A 116 -5.57 11.30 -12.11
C ASP A 116 -6.40 11.64 -10.85
N SER A 117 -7.70 11.93 -11.00
CA SER A 117 -8.59 12.25 -9.87
C SER A 117 -8.76 11.10 -8.88
N ASN A 118 -8.65 9.87 -9.34
CA ASN A 118 -8.97 8.67 -8.57
C ASN A 118 -7.85 7.65 -8.47
N ASN A 119 -6.82 7.75 -9.31
CA ASN A 119 -5.77 6.76 -9.46
C ASN A 119 -4.39 7.36 -9.22
N LEU A 120 -3.52 6.54 -8.64
CA LEU A 120 -2.10 6.83 -8.45
C LEU A 120 -1.30 5.58 -8.77
N ALA A 121 -0.34 5.67 -9.69
CA ALA A 121 0.61 4.59 -9.94
C ALA A 121 2.00 5.00 -9.48
N ILE A 122 2.64 4.12 -8.71
CA ILE A 122 3.98 4.32 -8.15
C ILE A 122 4.85 3.16 -8.59
N ARG A 123 6.04 3.48 -9.09
CA ARG A 123 7.10 2.52 -9.36
C ARG A 123 8.16 2.55 -8.27
N LYS A 124 8.60 1.37 -7.83
CA LYS A 124 9.72 1.20 -6.89
C LYS A 124 10.53 -0.04 -7.23
N GLY A 125 11.86 0.07 -7.18
CA GLY A 125 12.79 -1.01 -7.48
C GLY A 125 13.63 -0.73 -8.72
N SER A 126 14.74 -1.46 -8.84
CA SER A 126 15.64 -1.46 -9.98
C SER A 126 14.91 -1.87 -11.27
N ASN A 127 15.47 -1.49 -12.41
CA ASN A 127 14.94 -1.92 -13.71
C ASN A 127 14.96 -3.45 -13.82
N GLU A 128 13.98 -4.01 -14.53
CA GLU A 128 13.73 -5.46 -14.69
C GLU A 128 13.28 -6.19 -13.42
N SER A 129 13.21 -5.49 -12.28
CA SER A 129 12.72 -6.04 -11.00
C SER A 129 11.77 -5.08 -10.28
N GLN A 130 11.32 -4.02 -10.95
CA GLN A 130 10.48 -3.00 -10.35
C GLN A 130 9.07 -3.52 -10.05
N ILE A 131 8.53 -3.05 -8.93
CA ILE A 131 7.12 -3.18 -8.61
C ILE A 131 6.40 -1.90 -9.02
N VAL A 132 5.34 -2.05 -9.81
CA VAL A 132 4.37 -1.00 -10.11
C VAL A 132 3.14 -1.23 -9.25
N THR A 133 2.87 -0.31 -8.32
CA THR A 133 1.67 -0.32 -7.47
C THR A 133 0.66 0.65 -8.04
N VAL A 134 -0.55 0.19 -8.32
CA VAL A 134 -1.68 1.02 -8.78
C VAL A 134 -2.69 1.11 -7.66
N LEU A 135 -2.99 2.32 -7.23
CA LEU A 135 -3.90 2.63 -6.13
C LEU A 135 -5.10 3.39 -6.65
N SER A 136 -6.25 3.17 -6.04
CA SER A 136 -7.50 3.88 -6.34
C SER A 136 -8.22 4.33 -5.08
N ASN A 137 -8.90 5.48 -5.16
CA ASN A 137 -9.82 5.98 -4.14
C ASN A 137 -11.31 5.81 -4.52
N SER A 138 -11.62 5.06 -5.59
CA SER A 138 -12.99 4.96 -6.11
C SER A 138 -13.95 4.12 -5.24
N GLY A 139 -13.42 3.38 -4.26
CA GLY A 139 -14.21 2.59 -3.32
C GLY A 139 -14.75 1.26 -3.91
N ALA A 140 -15.47 0.51 -3.09
CA ALA A 140 -15.97 -0.83 -3.43
C ALA A 140 -17.05 -0.83 -4.53
N ASP A 141 -17.79 0.27 -4.69
CA ASP A 141 -18.90 0.40 -5.65
C ASP A 141 -18.45 0.92 -7.02
N ALA A 142 -17.14 1.06 -7.25
CA ALA A 142 -16.59 1.53 -8.50
C ALA A 142 -16.90 0.58 -9.67
N SER A 143 -17.22 1.14 -10.83
CA SER A 143 -17.37 0.35 -12.06
C SER A 143 -16.03 -0.18 -12.55
N SER A 144 -16.05 -1.30 -13.28
CA SER A 144 -14.86 -1.84 -13.94
C SER A 144 -14.48 -1.01 -15.16
N TYR A 145 -13.18 -0.77 -15.35
CA TYR A 145 -12.61 -0.11 -16.51
C TYR A 145 -11.14 -0.53 -16.70
N SER A 146 -10.57 -0.17 -17.85
CA SER A 146 -9.14 -0.37 -18.14
C SER A 146 -8.38 0.95 -18.00
N LEU A 147 -7.24 0.90 -17.35
CA LEU A 147 -6.32 2.04 -17.19
C LEU A 147 -4.99 1.75 -17.92
N THR A 148 -4.56 2.66 -18.78
CA THR A 148 -3.24 2.58 -19.42
C THR A 148 -2.24 3.42 -18.64
N ILE A 149 -1.17 2.78 -18.17
CA ILE A 149 -0.11 3.42 -17.37
C ILE A 149 1.18 3.43 -18.19
N SER A 150 1.74 4.61 -18.40
CA SER A 150 3.06 4.80 -19.01
C SER A 150 4.14 5.03 -17.93
N GLY A 151 5.42 4.97 -18.33
CA GLY A 151 6.54 5.21 -17.41
C GLY A 151 6.85 4.05 -16.45
N THR A 152 6.31 2.86 -16.73
CA THR A 152 6.55 1.63 -15.95
C THR A 152 7.97 1.08 -16.12
N ASP A 153 8.64 1.45 -17.22
CA ASP A 153 9.89 0.87 -17.72
C ASP A 153 9.86 -0.67 -17.86
N PHE A 154 8.66 -1.25 -18.04
CA PHE A 154 8.54 -2.58 -18.60
C PHE A 154 8.80 -2.52 -20.10
N THR A 155 9.40 -3.58 -20.64
CA THR A 155 9.67 -3.69 -22.07
C THR A 155 8.38 -3.98 -22.84
N ALA A 156 8.29 -3.52 -24.09
CA ALA A 156 7.11 -3.73 -24.91
C ALA A 156 6.92 -5.23 -25.20
N GLY A 157 5.74 -5.78 -24.86
CA GLY A 157 5.44 -7.20 -25.00
C GLY A 157 5.92 -8.07 -23.83
N GLU A 158 6.45 -7.46 -22.76
CA GLU A 158 6.77 -8.15 -21.52
C GLU A 158 5.51 -8.67 -20.83
N ILE A 159 5.54 -9.94 -20.42
CA ILE A 159 4.46 -10.50 -19.62
C ILE A 159 4.71 -10.12 -18.16
N ILE A 160 3.82 -9.32 -17.59
CA ILE A 160 3.83 -8.96 -16.18
C ILE A 160 2.71 -9.68 -15.45
N THR A 161 2.93 -9.99 -14.17
CA THR A 161 1.89 -10.60 -13.31
C THR A 161 1.37 -9.58 -12.33
N GLU A 162 0.06 -9.37 -12.33
CA GLU A 162 -0.65 -8.66 -11.27
C GLU A 162 -0.71 -9.59 -10.05
N LEU A 163 0.07 -9.28 -9.02
CA LEU A 163 0.36 -10.17 -7.88
C LEU A 163 -0.82 -10.36 -6.92
N ILE A 164 -1.85 -9.51 -6.97
CA ILE A 164 -3.02 -9.62 -6.10
C ILE A 164 -4.01 -10.67 -6.61
N THR A 165 -4.33 -10.62 -7.90
CA THR A 165 -5.27 -11.49 -8.62
C THR A 165 -4.58 -12.66 -9.32
N CYS A 166 -3.24 -12.66 -9.36
CA CYS A 166 -2.42 -13.64 -10.08
C CYS A 166 -2.74 -13.69 -11.59
N THR A 167 -3.03 -12.54 -12.18
CA THR A 167 -3.38 -12.41 -13.60
C THR A 167 -2.20 -11.90 -14.41
N ASN A 168 -1.94 -12.48 -15.57
CA ASN A 168 -0.91 -11.99 -16.48
C ASN A 168 -1.46 -10.89 -17.40
N ILE A 169 -0.65 -9.86 -17.63
CA ILE A 169 -0.92 -8.71 -18.50
C ILE A 169 0.26 -8.58 -19.48
N THR A 170 0.02 -8.04 -20.67
CA THR A 170 1.02 -7.77 -21.72
C THR A 170 0.83 -6.37 -22.27
#